data_AF-A0A6L7QGU0-F1
#
_entry.id   AF-A0A6L7QGU0-F1
#
_cell.length_a   1.000
_cell.length_b   1.000
_cell.length_c   1.000
_cell.angle_alpha   90.00
_cell.angle_beta   90.00
_cell.angle_gamma   90.00
#
_symmetry.space_group_name_H-M   'P 1'
#
loop_
_entity.id
_entity.type
_entity.pdbx_description
1 polymer ?
#
loop_
_entity_poly.entity_id
_entity_poly.type
_entity_poly.pdbx_seq_one_letter_code
_entity_poly.pdbx_strand_id
1 'polypeptide(L)' 'IGPCERGQEKGFFQFGGSTVVLLFEPGAIAFDSDLVTDSVSGLEVHVPTGAGVGSRA' A
#
# COMPACT_ATOMS: atom_id res chain seq x y z
N ILE A 1 -26.16 8.50 -1.39
CA ILE A 1 -25.98 7.65 -2.60
C ILE A 1 -26.99 8.15 -3.61
N GLY A 2 -26.54 8.89 -4.62
CA GLY A 2 -27.37 9.63 -5.57
C GLY A 2 -27.74 8.81 -6.82
N PRO A 3 -28.46 9.42 -7.77
CA PRO A 3 -28.80 8.77 -9.04
C PRO A 3 -27.53 8.38 -9.82
N CYS A 4 -27.59 7.24 -10.51
CA CYS A 4 -26.50 6.75 -11.37
C CYS A 4 -26.95 6.75 -12.84
N GLU A 5 -26.09 7.18 -13.76
CA GLU A 5 -26.40 7.29 -15.19
C GLU A 5 -25.72 6.21 -16.04
N ARG A 6 -26.33 5.88 -17.19
CA ARG A 6 -25.77 4.88 -18.12
C ARG A 6 -24.48 5.43 -18.74
N GLY A 7 -23.37 4.76 -18.48
CA GLY A 7 -22.03 5.18 -18.93
C GLY A 7 -21.24 5.97 -17.87
N GLN A 8 -21.81 6.21 -16.69
CA GLN A 8 -21.09 6.80 -15.57
C GLN A 8 -19.93 5.88 -15.15
N GLU A 9 -18.72 6.42 -15.11
CA GLU A 9 -17.55 5.76 -14.56
C GLU A 9 -17.78 5.47 -13.08
N LYS A 10 -17.62 4.21 -12.67
CA LYS A 10 -18.01 3.69 -11.34
C LYS A 10 -16.79 3.41 -10.45
N GLY A 11 -15.61 3.83 -10.87
CA GLY A 11 -14.32 3.47 -10.28
C GLY A 11 -13.39 2.79 -11.30
N PHE A 12 -12.11 2.84 -10.99
CA PHE A 12 -11.04 2.17 -11.73
C PHE A 12 -10.98 0.68 -11.36
N PHE A 13 -11.09 -0.20 -12.36
CA PHE A 13 -10.91 -1.64 -12.19
C PHE A 13 -9.68 -2.09 -12.99
N GLN A 14 -8.69 -2.63 -12.29
CA GLN A 14 -7.50 -3.22 -12.90
C GLN A 14 -7.45 -4.72 -12.60
N PHE A 15 -7.18 -5.53 -13.61
CA PHE A 15 -6.89 -6.95 -13.44
C PHE A 15 -5.47 -7.14 -12.92
N GLY A 16 -5.32 -7.89 -11.83
CA GLY A 16 -4.04 -8.19 -11.18
C GLY A 16 -4.03 -7.74 -9.73
N GLY A 17 -3.33 -8.48 -8.86
CA GLY A 17 -3.10 -8.05 -7.47
C GLY A 17 -3.19 -9.18 -6.47
N SER A 18 -2.39 -10.24 -6.64
CA SER A 18 -2.10 -11.10 -5.50
C SER A 18 -1.37 -10.24 -4.45
N THR A 19 -2.04 -9.92 -3.36
CA THR A 19 -1.45 -9.15 -2.25
C THR A 19 -0.88 -10.11 -1.23
N VAL A 20 0.36 -9.85 -0.80
CA VAL A 20 0.99 -10.54 0.33
C VAL A 20 0.98 -9.60 1.51
N VAL A 21 0.47 -10.08 2.66
CA VAL A 21 0.58 -9.39 3.94
C VAL A 21 1.56 -10.16 4.81
N LEU A 22 2.61 -9.49 5.28
CA LEU A 22 3.59 -10.04 6.21
C LEU A 22 3.26 -9.56 7.62
N LEU A 23 3.19 -10.49 8.57
CA LEU A 23 2.97 -10.20 9.99
C LEU A 23 4.24 -10.55 10.76
N PHE A 24 4.62 -9.67 11.68
CA PHE A 24 5.81 -9.82 12.52
C PHE A 24 5.43 -9.71 14.00
N GLU A 25 6.26 -10.26 14.88
CA GLU A 25 6.12 -10.02 16.32
C GLU A 25 6.30 -8.52 16.65
N PRO A 26 5.68 -8.02 17.72
CA PRO A 26 5.85 -6.63 18.14
C PRO A 26 7.32 -6.26 18.32
N GLY A 27 7.76 -5.19 17.67
CA GLY A 27 9.13 -4.71 17.76
C GLY A 27 10.16 -5.55 17.01
N ALA A 28 9.77 -6.48 16.13
CA ALA A 28 10.73 -7.28 15.36
C ALA A 28 11.35 -6.54 14.16
N ILE A 29 10.67 -5.52 13.63
CA ILE A 29 11.07 -4.78 12.42
C ILE A 29 11.08 -3.28 12.71
N ALA A 30 12.16 -2.61 12.32
CA ALA A 30 12.26 -1.17 12.19
C ALA A 30 12.10 -0.81 10.70
N PHE A 31 11.00 -0.14 10.35
CA PHE A 31 10.72 0.28 8.99
C PHE A 31 11.52 1.53 8.60
N ASP A 32 11.82 1.65 7.31
CA ASP A 32 12.50 2.84 6.78
C ASP A 32 11.60 4.09 6.92
N SER A 33 12.19 5.23 7.26
CA SER A 33 11.47 6.42 7.73
C SER A 33 10.60 7.10 6.66
N ASP A 34 10.99 6.94 5.39
CA ASP A 34 10.22 7.40 4.24
C ASP A 34 8.90 6.63 4.13
N LEU A 35 8.94 5.30 4.22
CA LEU A 35 7.76 4.44 4.18
C LEU A 35 6.80 4.73 5.33
N VAL A 36 7.32 5.00 6.53
CA VAL A 36 6.49 5.42 7.68
C VAL A 36 5.82 6.77 7.40
N THR A 37 6.56 7.73 6.86
CA THR A 37 6.05 9.07 6.53
C THR A 37 4.95 9.00 5.47
N ASP A 38 5.20 8.27 4.39
CA ASP A 38 4.25 8.11 3.29
C ASP A 38 3.00 7.36 3.76
N SER A 39 3.16 6.32 4.59
CA SER A 39 2.04 5.59 5.19
C SER A 39 1.15 6.47 6.07
N VAL A 40 1.74 7.34 6.89
CA VAL A 40 0.99 8.32 7.71
C VAL A 40 0.20 9.29 6.83
N SER A 41 0.73 9.63 5.66
CA SER A 41 0.05 10.49 4.68
C SER A 41 -0.99 9.74 3.81
N GLY A 42 -1.07 8.41 3.91
CA GLY A 42 -1.94 7.58 3.09
C GLY A 42 -1.51 7.50 1.62
N LEU A 43 -0.22 7.74 1.35
CA LEU A 43 0.33 7.72 0.00
C LEU A 43 0.73 6.29 -0.38
N GLU A 44 0.18 5.80 -1.49
CA GLU A 44 0.63 4.55 -2.10
C GLU A 44 1.93 4.82 -2.88
N VAL A 45 2.98 4.04 -2.55
CA VAL A 45 4.32 4.22 -3.14
C VAL A 45 4.80 2.94 -3.79
N HIS A 46 5.48 3.09 -4.93
CA HIS A 46 6.09 1.96 -5.64
C HIS A 46 7.51 1.71 -5.13
N VAL A 47 7.71 0.56 -4.49
CA VAL A 47 9.03 0.10 -4.03
C VAL A 47 9.61 -0.92 -5.03
N PRO A 48 10.75 -0.63 -5.69
CA PRO A 48 11.37 -1.58 -6.62
C PRO A 48 11.87 -2.84 -5.92
N THR A 49 11.86 -3.98 -6.62
CA THR A 49 12.47 -5.22 -6.13
C THR A 49 13.94 -5.01 -5.78
N GLY A 50 14.34 -5.45 -4.59
CA GLY A 50 15.71 -5.30 -4.08
C GLY A 50 15.95 -4.01 -3.29
N ALA A 51 14.99 -3.08 -3.26
CA ALA A 51 15.02 -1.96 -2.33
C ALA A 51 14.80 -2.44 -0.88
N GLY A 52 15.35 -1.67 0.07
CA GLY A 52 15.05 -1.83 1.49
C GLY A 52 13.61 -1.43 1.80
N VAL A 53 13.04 -2.07 2.80
CA VAL A 53 11.73 -1.73 3.40
C VAL A 53 11.84 -1.53 4.91
N GLY A 54 13.03 -1.76 5.46
CA GLY A 54 13.29 -1.87 6.88
C GLY A 54 14.32 -2.95 7.20
N SER A 55 14.63 -3.06 8.48
CA SER A 55 15.59 -4.03 9.00
C SER A 55 15.10 -4.61 10.33
N ARG A 56 15.77 -5.67 10.81
CA ARG A 56 15.49 -6.21 12.13
C ARG A 56 15.83 -5.15 13.18
N ALA A 57 14.87 -4.87 14.06
CA ALA A 57 15.04 -3.95 15.17
C ALA A 57 15.94 -4.52 16.28
#